data_AF-A0A1F5CV13-F1
#
_entry.id   AF-A0A1F5CV13-F1
#
_cell.length_a   1.000
_cell.length_b   1.000
_cell.length_c   1.000
_cell.angle_alpha   90.00
_cell.angle_beta   90.00
_cell.angle_gamma   90.00
#
_symmetry.space_group_name_H-M   'P 1'
#
loop_
_entity.id
_entity.type
_entity.pdbx_description
1 polymer ?
#
loop_
_entity_poly.entity_id
_entity_poly.type
_entity_poly.pdbx_seq_one_letter_code
_entity_poly.pdbx_strand_id
1 'polypeptide(L)'
;MVETTISCKVTAVHPTFDGMGGELISIEFAIESQQTSVVAMPSNSSPEVMAVMPILKQLPRMFPQARAYTNRFVLYLTIQEWERLTKKYSYGDEFEIRVTEDGTVTVKRLTI
;
A
#
# COMPACT_ATOMS: atom_id res chain seq x y z
N MET A 1 -1.70 26.60 -5.51
CA MET A 1 -2.60 25.65 -4.85
C MET A 1 -2.03 24.27 -5.10
N VAL A 2 -1.48 23.67 -4.05
CA VAL A 2 -0.81 22.37 -4.02
C VAL A 2 -1.86 21.33 -3.65
N GLU A 3 -2.31 20.57 -4.64
CA GLU A 3 -3.20 19.42 -4.45
C GLU A 3 -2.33 18.15 -4.51
N THR A 4 -2.47 17.25 -3.54
CA THR A 4 -1.83 15.93 -3.61
C THR A 4 -2.84 14.93 -4.16
N THR A 5 -2.53 14.37 -5.34
CA THR A 5 -3.33 13.32 -5.97
C THR A 5 -2.58 12.00 -5.91
N ILE A 6 -3.26 10.93 -5.48
CA ILE A 6 -2.71 9.58 -5.36
C ILE A 6 -3.60 8.62 -6.15
N SER A 7 -3.08 8.09 -7.25
CA SER A 7 -3.70 6.98 -7.97
C SER A 7 -3.32 5.67 -7.28
N CYS A 8 -4.32 4.89 -6.86
CA CYS A 8 -4.14 3.69 -6.06
C CYS A 8 -5.16 2.62 -6.45
N LYS A 9 -4.98 1.41 -5.91
CA LYS A 9 -5.93 0.31 -6.08
C LYS A 9 -6.29 -0.33 -4.76
N VAL A 10 -7.45 -0.98 -4.72
CA VAL A 10 -7.82 -1.83 -3.61
C VAL A 10 -6.95 -3.09 -3.62
N THR A 11 -6.16 -3.29 -2.57
CA THR A 11 -5.27 -4.47 -2.43
C THR A 11 -5.79 -5.49 -1.44
N ALA A 12 -6.73 -5.12 -0.57
CA ALA A 12 -7.38 -6.05 0.32
C ALA A 12 -8.79 -5.56 0.71
N VAL A 13 -9.71 -6.52 0.88
CA VAL A 13 -11.00 -6.31 1.52
C VAL A 13 -11.21 -7.49 2.47
N HIS A 14 -11.33 -7.24 3.77
CA HIS A 14 -11.46 -8.32 4.75
C HIS A 14 -12.17 -7.86 6.04
N PRO A 15 -12.77 -8.79 6.80
CA PRO A 15 -13.26 -8.48 8.14
C PRO A 15 -12.12 -8.11 9.09
N THR A 16 -12.43 -7.22 10.02
CA THR A 16 -11.57 -6.89 11.16
C THR A 16 -12.47 -6.60 12.38
N PHE A 17 -11.87 -6.50 13.55
CA PHE A 17 -12.59 -6.24 14.79
C PHE A 17 -12.01 -5.01 15.49
N ASP A 18 -12.89 -4.18 16.04
CA ASP A 18 -12.47 -3.10 16.92
C ASP A 18 -12.04 -3.63 18.31
N GLY A 19 -11.57 -2.73 19.18
CA GLY A 19 -11.14 -3.10 20.54
C GLY A 19 -12.26 -3.65 21.44
N MET A 20 -13.52 -3.52 21.03
CA MET A 20 -14.70 -4.00 21.75
C MET A 20 -15.27 -5.29 21.13
N GLY A 21 -14.67 -5.80 20.05
CA GLY A 21 -15.13 -6.99 19.33
C GLY A 21 -16.22 -6.72 18.28
N GLY A 22 -16.48 -5.46 17.94
CA GLY A 22 -17.39 -5.10 16.85
C GLY A 22 -16.77 -5.42 15.49
N GLU A 23 -17.49 -6.16 14.65
CA GLU A 23 -17.04 -6.53 13.30
C GLU A 23 -17.14 -5.33 12.34
N LEU A 24 -16.05 -5.09 11.62
CA LEU A 24 -15.91 -4.07 10.58
C LEU A 24 -15.38 -4.72 9.29
N ILE A 25 -15.62 -4.09 8.15
CA ILE A 25 -14.97 -4.41 6.88
C ILE A 25 -13.85 -3.40 6.64
N SER A 26 -12.62 -3.90 6.56
CA SER A 26 -11.42 -3.15 6.18
C SER A 26 -11.26 -3.15 4.65
N ILE A 27 -11.00 -1.99 4.07
CA ILE A 27 -10.72 -1.81 2.64
C ILE A 27 -9.38 -1.08 2.53
N GLU A 28 -8.37 -1.75 1.99
CA GLU A 28 -7.02 -1.21 1.89
C GLU A 28 -6.72 -0.69 0.48
N PHE A 29 -6.28 0.57 0.40
CA PHE A 29 -5.90 1.24 -0.84
C PHE A 29 -4.39 1.45 -0.85
N ALA A 30 -3.72 0.87 -1.84
CA ALA A 30 -2.28 0.89 -1.92
C ALA A 30 -1.76 1.29 -3.30
N ILE A 31 -0.53 1.79 -3.29
CA ILE A 31 0.28 2.01 -4.49
C ILE A 31 1.30 0.88 -4.61
N GLU A 32 1.60 0.47 -5.82
CA GLU A 32 2.72 -0.44 -6.06
C GLU A 32 4.01 0.30 -5.72
N SER A 33 4.73 -0.18 -4.70
CA SER A 33 6.02 0.36 -4.33
C SER A 33 7.11 -0.33 -5.13
N GLN A 34 8.00 0.48 -5.71
CA GLN A 34 9.27 -0.04 -6.18
C GLN A 34 10.09 -0.48 -4.97
N GLN A 35 10.40 -1.77 -4.85
CA GLN A 35 11.37 -2.21 -3.87
C GLN A 35 12.70 -1.52 -4.17
N THR A 36 13.15 -0.65 -3.27
CA THR A 36 14.53 -0.17 -3.26
C THR A 36 15.39 -1.34 -2.80
N SER A 37 15.82 -2.18 -3.73
CA SER A 37 16.81 -3.23 -3.49
C SER A 37 18.20 -2.60 -3.31
N VAL A 38 18.35 -1.77 -2.28
CA VAL A 38 19.63 -1.24 -1.83
C VAL A 38 20.02 -2.05 -0.61
N VAL A 39 20.92 -3.01 -0.80
CA VAL A 39 21.65 -3.62 0.30
C VAL A 39 22.50 -2.52 0.93
N ALA A 40 22.02 -1.92 2.02
CA ALA A 40 22.74 -0.90 2.75
C ALA A 40 23.99 -1.52 3.38
N MET A 41 25.16 -0.94 3.10
CA MET A 41 26.43 -1.32 3.71
C MET A 41 26.42 -0.90 5.19
N PRO A 42 26.65 -1.80 6.15
CA PRO A 42 27.02 -1.39 7.49
C PRO A 42 28.34 -0.61 7.40
N SER A 43 28.38 0.62 7.92
CA SER A 43 29.57 1.49 7.82
C SER A 43 30.83 0.93 8.49
N ASN A 44 30.72 -0.17 9.23
CA ASN A 44 31.79 -0.86 9.97
C ASN A 44 32.03 -2.32 9.51
N SER A 45 31.74 -2.66 8.25
CA SER A 45 31.97 -4.03 7.75
C SER A 45 33.45 -4.37 7.56
N SER A 46 33.87 -5.59 7.91
CA SER A 46 35.26 -6.06 7.75
C SER A 46 35.68 -6.15 6.27
N PRO A 47 36.98 -6.11 5.96
CA PRO A 47 37.49 -6.20 4.58
C PRO A 47 37.02 -7.46 3.83
N GLU A 48 36.89 -8.57 4.55
CA GLU A 48 36.41 -9.85 4.02
C GLU A 48 34.93 -9.77 3.60
N VAL A 49 34.10 -9.09 4.39
CA VAL A 49 32.69 -8.85 4.06
C VAL A 49 32.60 -7.95 2.83
N MET A 50 33.44 -6.92 2.72
CA MET A 50 33.47 -6.04 1.54
C MET A 50 33.83 -6.78 0.24
N ALA A 51 34.66 -7.82 0.32
CA ALA A 51 35.08 -8.61 -0.85
C ALA A 51 33.95 -9.46 -1.45
N VAL A 52 33.01 -9.93 -0.63
CA VAL A 52 31.86 -10.75 -1.08
C VAL A 52 30.62 -9.92 -1.45
N MET A 53 30.60 -8.62 -1.14
CA MET A 53 29.46 -7.74 -1.44
C MET A 53 29.02 -7.67 -2.91
N PRO A 54 29.92 -7.66 -3.91
CA PRO A 54 29.50 -7.59 -5.32
C PRO A 54 28.61 -8.77 -5.72
N ILE A 55 28.85 -9.95 -5.14
CA ILE A 55 28.08 -11.16 -5.38
C ILE A 55 26.69 -11.04 -4.73
N LEU A 56 26.65 -10.56 -3.48
CA LEU A 56 25.40 -10.38 -2.73
C LEU A 56 24.47 -9.31 -3.36
N LYS A 57 25.03 -8.25 -3.93
CA LYS A 57 24.27 -7.20 -4.64
C LYS A 57 23.62 -7.67 -5.93
N GLN A 58 24.03 -8.80 -6.49
CA GLN A 58 23.45 -9.36 -7.72
C GLN A 58 22.25 -10.28 -7.44
N LEU A 59 22.15 -10.85 -6.23
CA LEU A 59 21.06 -11.77 -5.84
C LEU A 59 19.65 -11.17 -6.00
N PRO A 60 19.37 -9.90 -5.66
CA PRO A 60 18.04 -9.31 -5.82
C PRO A 60 17.56 -9.22 -7.27
N ARG A 61 18.46 -9.35 -8.26
CA ARG A 61 18.13 -9.32 -9.70
C ARG A 61 17.76 -10.69 -10.26
N MET A 62 18.08 -11.77 -9.54
CA MET A 62 17.88 -13.14 -10.00
C MET A 62 16.52 -13.72 -9.59
N PHE A 63 15.86 -13.13 -8.59
CA PHE A 63 14.53 -13.54 -8.14
C PHE A 63 13.48 -12.54 -8.64
N PRO A 64 12.29 -13.00 -9.10
CA PRO A 64 11.20 -12.11 -9.42
C PRO A 64 10.85 -11.31 -8.15
N GLN A 65 11.05 -10.00 -8.20
CA GLN A 65 10.71 -9.13 -7.08
C GLN A 65 9.20 -9.18 -6.88
N ALA A 66 8.77 -9.62 -5.70
CA ALA A 66 7.37 -9.56 -5.32
C ALA A 66 6.94 -8.09 -5.38
N ARG A 67 5.81 -7.81 -6.04
CA ARG A 67 5.23 -6.47 -6.05
C ARG A 67 4.96 -6.08 -4.60
N ALA A 68 5.72 -5.12 -4.10
CA ALA A 68 5.45 -4.53 -2.82
C ALA A 68 4.33 -3.51 -3.00
N TYR A 69 3.46 -3.41 -2.01
CA TYR A 69 2.41 -2.40 -1.97
C TYR A 69 2.58 -1.59 -0.71
N THR A 70 2.39 -0.28 -0.83
CA THR A 70 2.39 0.63 0.33
C THR A 70 0.98 1.16 0.49
N ASN A 71 0.35 0.82 1.61
CA ASN A 71 -0.97 1.34 1.95
C ASN A 71 -0.90 2.86 2.09
N ARG A 72 -1.82 3.55 1.42
CA ARG A 72 -1.94 5.01 1.43
C ARG A 72 -3.23 5.48 2.08
N PHE A 73 -4.23 4.60 2.16
CA PHE A 73 -5.50 4.85 2.83
C PHE A 73 -6.16 3.53 3.21
N VAL A 74 -6.85 3.49 4.35
CA VAL A 74 -7.64 2.33 4.80
C VAL A 74 -8.97 2.85 5.28
N LEU A 75 -10.05 2.27 4.74
CA LEU A 75 -11.41 2.57 5.16
C LEU A 75 -11.96 1.39 5.97
N TYR A 76 -12.52 1.69 7.13
CA TYR A 76 -13.26 0.73 7.93
C TYR A 76 -14.74 1.09 7.89
N LEU A 77 -15.58 0.13 7.51
CA LEU A 77 -17.02 0.27 7.51
C LEU A 77 -17.63 -0.71 8.48
N THR A 78 -18.68 -0.31 9.18
CA THR A 78 -19.56 -1.27 9.85
C THR A 78 -20.22 -2.19 8.82
N ILE A 79 -20.68 -3.37 9.27
CA ILE A 79 -21.44 -4.28 8.40
C ILE A 79 -22.66 -3.57 7.78
N GLN A 80 -23.34 -2.70 8.54
CA GLN A 80 -24.50 -1.96 8.04
C GLN A 80 -24.14 -0.95 6.95
N GLU A 81 -23.05 -0.21 7.11
CA GLU A 81 -22.57 0.72 6.08
C GLU A 81 -22.12 -0.01 4.83
N TRP A 82 -21.40 -1.13 5.01
CA TRP A 82 -21.01 -2.01 3.92
C TRP A 82 -22.24 -2.49 3.13
N GLU A 83 -23.28 -2.99 3.80
CA GLU A 83 -24.52 -3.47 3.16
C GLU A 83 -25.32 -2.38 2.44
N ARG A 84 -25.17 -1.11 2.81
CA ARG A 84 -25.84 0.01 2.11
C ARG A 84 -25.14 0.44 0.82
N LEU A 85 -23.90 0.00 0.58
CA LEU A 85 -23.18 0.38 -0.64
C LEU A 85 -23.83 -0.25 -1.87
N THR A 86 -24.25 0.60 -2.81
CA THR A 86 -24.74 0.14 -4.13
C THR A 86 -23.68 -0.65 -4.90
N LYS A 87 -22.41 -0.29 -4.73
CA LYS A 87 -21.27 -0.99 -5.33
C LYS A 87 -20.22 -1.26 -4.26
N LYS A 88 -20.05 -2.55 -3.92
CA LYS A 88 -19.00 -3.01 -3.01
C LYS A 88 -17.61 -2.75 -3.59
N TYR A 89 -16.62 -2.66 -2.72
CA TYR A 89 -15.21 -2.60 -3.13
C TYR A 89 -14.73 -4.01 -3.48
N SER A 90 -13.86 -4.12 -4.47
CA SER A 90 -13.29 -5.38 -4.95
C SER A 90 -11.80 -5.22 -5.14
N TYR A 91 -11.06 -6.30 -4.92
CA TYR A 91 -9.63 -6.34 -5.18
C TYR A 91 -9.32 -5.90 -6.61
N GLY A 92 -8.36 -5.00 -6.77
CA GLY A 92 -7.95 -4.46 -8.06
C GLY A 92 -8.77 -3.25 -8.52
N ASP A 93 -9.85 -2.86 -7.84
CA ASP A 93 -10.56 -1.62 -8.16
C ASP A 93 -9.62 -0.41 -8.06
N GLU A 94 -9.66 0.47 -9.06
CA GLU A 94 -8.80 1.65 -9.12
C GLU A 94 -9.50 2.91 -8.59
N PHE A 95 -8.73 3.72 -7.85
CA PHE A 95 -9.22 4.91 -7.16
C PHE A 95 -8.22 6.05 -7.24
N GLU A 96 -8.75 7.26 -7.22
CA GLU A 96 -8.00 8.50 -7.04
C GLU A 96 -8.34 9.08 -5.67
N ILE A 97 -7.30 9.28 -4.85
CA ILE A 97 -7.38 9.97 -3.56
C ILE A 97 -6.81 11.37 -3.75
N ARG A 98 -7.61 12.39 -3.42
CA ARG A 98 -7.21 13.80 -3.45
C ARG A 98 -7.18 14.35 -2.04
N VAL A 99 -6.07 15.02 -1.70
CA VAL A 99 -5.90 15.77 -0.45
C VAL A 99 -5.62 17.22 -0.81
N THR A 100 -6.53 18.11 -0.43
CA THR A 100 -6.43 19.56 -0.65
C THR A 100 -5.67 20.25 0.50
N GLU A 101 -5.26 21.50 0.29
CA GLU A 101 -4.47 22.27 1.28
C GLU A 101 -5.19 22.47 2.63
N ASP A 102 -6.53 22.49 2.62
CA ASP A 102 -7.37 22.59 3.82
C ASP A 102 -7.53 21.25 4.56
N GLY A 103 -6.95 20.17 4.04
CA GLY A 103 -7.05 18.82 4.60
C GLY A 103 -8.27 18.02 4.16
N THR A 104 -9.10 18.53 3.24
CA THR A 104 -10.23 17.74 2.70
C THR A 104 -9.71 16.55 1.91
N VAL A 105 -10.23 15.35 2.21
CA VAL A 105 -9.89 14.10 1.53
C VAL A 105 -11.07 13.63 0.69
N THR A 106 -10.86 13.48 -0.62
CA THR A 106 -11.85 12.91 -1.55
C THR A 106 -11.33 11.60 -2.12
N VAL A 107 -12.13 10.54 -2.05
CA VAL A 107 -11.79 9.23 -2.61
C VAL A 107 -12.79 8.91 -3.72
N LYS A 108 -12.32 8.84 -4.97
CA LYS A 108 -13.17 8.65 -6.15
C LYS A 108 -12.76 7.40 -6.91
N ARG A 109 -13.74 6.54 -7.19
CA ARG A 109 -13.53 5.36 -8.05
C ARG A 109 -13.23 5.82 -9.49
N LEU A 110 -12.16 5.32 -10.07
CA LEU A 110 -11.89 5.48 -11.49
C LEU A 110 -12.79 4.49 -12.24
N THR A 111 -13.66 5.02 -13.10
CA THR A 111 -14.54 4.18 -13.93
C THR A 111 -13.79 3.94 -15.23
N ILE A 112 -13.57 2.66 -15.58
CA ILE A 112 -13.19 2.27 -16.94
C ILE A 112 -14.47 2.14 -17.75
#